data_AF-C2JX22-F1
#
_entry.id   AF-C2JX22-F1
#
_cell.length_a   1.000
_cell.length_b   1.000
_cell.length_c   1.000
_cell.angle_alpha   90.00
_cell.angle_beta   90.00
_cell.angle_gamma   90.00
#
_symmetry.space_group_name_H-M   'P 1'
#
loop_
_entity.id
_entity.type
_entity.pdbx_description
1 polymer ?
#
loop_
_entity_poly.entity_id
_entity_poly.type
_entity_poly.pdbx_seq_one_letter_code
_entity_poly.pdbx_strand_id
1 'polypeptide(L)'
;MVQTTKLDYGINMLQLQADFHFLLVKVANNAYASYNRLIGSCMPQALTAIGKGKYLLMFKELPMLSHDDNLNVREILLENKSQFRIFPNHLLQLLVNEQTANSPGLSEASKTPELLVVKENWCQQCSDMRLQCFAINVKVNWEQDLELRVQTYTETAEFKWDKPIYKIDAEHERLVRCYQPTNGPYFVRGNRKRNRNSVEFLSLQDESSFLQSKVGIAQTVLNNLNRNEKAYLTRPVTFHKSLVEQYSRTKLNETQAIWKQIAGSQLTIYAQPDDKLSTGLADRMAIELMKSYIVKESKIQIKRMSKAQSGLNIQVIRDEREGTAKDYYEISAKDQIIQHVTVEKFGNYRNGDEEVRWKPSVTGKDKDPGRDVSIIKLIQELCIKRDLARKRLEFVEEALAIKTLAFSFYYFYFLHESPDPEVMVIKLSFTSKKEMVFSKKRYL
;
A
#
# COMPACT_ATOMS: atom_id res chain seq x y z
N MET A 1 10.37 1.68 9.22
CA MET A 1 9.21 1.08 8.52
C MET A 1 9.18 -0.37 8.93
N VAL A 2 8.15 -0.82 9.64
CA VAL A 2 8.05 -2.21 10.09
C VAL A 2 7.63 -3.07 8.90
N GLN A 3 8.55 -3.89 8.40
CA GLN A 3 8.31 -4.84 7.31
C GLN A 3 7.89 -6.18 7.93
N THR A 4 6.62 -6.55 7.80
CA THR A 4 6.06 -7.78 8.40
C THR A 4 5.96 -8.96 7.42
N THR A 5 6.13 -8.71 6.13
CA THR A 5 5.95 -9.70 5.05
C THR A 5 7.23 -10.02 4.28
N LYS A 6 8.33 -9.36 4.62
CA LYS A 6 9.61 -9.53 3.95
C LYS A 6 10.16 -10.93 4.20
N LEU A 7 10.64 -11.57 3.15
CA LEU A 7 11.25 -12.90 3.22
C LEU A 7 12.75 -12.79 3.38
N ASP A 8 13.31 -13.70 4.16
CA ASP A 8 14.74 -13.93 4.31
C ASP A 8 15.07 -15.34 3.81
N TYR A 9 15.90 -15.43 2.77
CA TYR A 9 16.21 -16.68 2.07
C TYR A 9 17.57 -16.62 1.36
N GLY A 10 18.05 -17.77 0.90
CA GLY A 10 19.20 -17.85 -0.01
C GLY A 10 18.94 -18.89 -1.09
N ILE A 11 19.21 -18.54 -2.34
CA ILE A 11 18.99 -19.42 -3.50
C ILE A 11 20.32 -20.11 -3.87
N ASN A 12 20.29 -21.44 -4.00
CA ASN A 12 21.39 -22.23 -4.51
C ASN A 12 21.39 -22.21 -6.05
N MET A 13 21.98 -21.17 -6.62
CA MET A 13 22.02 -20.96 -8.07
C MET A 13 22.72 -22.11 -8.82
N LEU A 14 23.76 -22.69 -8.22
CA LEU A 14 24.52 -23.77 -8.84
C LEU A 14 23.67 -25.02 -8.98
N GLN A 15 22.96 -25.41 -7.91
CA GLN A 15 22.07 -26.56 -7.96
C GLN A 15 20.90 -26.34 -8.93
N LEU A 16 20.29 -25.13 -8.92
CA LEU A 16 19.23 -24.80 -9.88
C LEU A 16 19.71 -24.89 -11.33
N GLN A 17 20.91 -24.41 -11.63
CA GLN A 17 21.48 -24.47 -12.98
C GLN A 17 21.89 -25.88 -13.40
N ALA A 18 22.23 -26.74 -12.43
CA ALA A 18 22.58 -28.14 -12.69
C ALA A 18 21.35 -28.99 -13.01
N ASP A 19 20.23 -28.74 -12.32
CA ASP A 19 19.02 -29.57 -12.43
C ASP A 19 17.98 -29.01 -13.41
N PHE A 20 18.10 -27.73 -13.78
CA PHE A 20 17.13 -27.07 -14.67
C PHE A 20 17.78 -26.19 -15.73
N HIS A 21 17.08 -26.12 -16.86
CA HIS A 21 17.27 -25.15 -17.92
C HIS A 21 16.27 -23.99 -17.80
N PHE A 22 16.71 -22.81 -18.24
CA PHE A 22 15.91 -21.59 -18.14
C PHE A 22 15.75 -20.94 -19.51
N LEU A 23 14.50 -20.68 -19.90
CA LEU A 23 14.20 -19.92 -21.11
C LEU A 23 13.58 -18.56 -20.76
N LEU A 24 14.14 -17.51 -21.33
CA LEU A 24 13.52 -16.19 -21.36
C LEU A 24 12.63 -16.08 -22.60
N VAL A 25 11.36 -15.76 -22.40
CA VAL A 25 10.40 -15.50 -23.48
C VAL A 25 9.93 -14.06 -23.41
N LYS A 26 10.15 -13.32 -24.49
CA LYS A 26 9.59 -11.98 -24.70
C LYS A 26 8.49 -12.06 -25.76
N VAL A 27 7.30 -11.64 -25.36
CA VAL A 27 6.08 -11.66 -26.16
C VAL A 27 5.89 -10.30 -26.82
N ALA A 28 5.79 -10.27 -28.16
CA ALA A 28 5.44 -9.06 -28.89
C ALA A 28 4.00 -8.60 -28.58
N ASN A 29 3.67 -7.34 -28.91
CA ASN A 29 2.30 -6.85 -28.76
C ASN A 29 1.33 -7.75 -29.55
N ASN A 30 0.19 -8.10 -28.95
CA ASN A 30 -0.84 -8.99 -29.52
C ASN A 30 -0.43 -10.45 -29.76
N ALA A 31 0.77 -10.88 -29.36
CA ALA A 31 1.25 -12.26 -29.55
C ALA A 31 0.90 -13.22 -28.38
N TYR A 32 -0.11 -12.90 -27.58
CA TYR A 32 -0.45 -13.70 -26.39
C TYR A 32 -0.95 -15.11 -26.75
N ALA A 33 -1.61 -15.25 -27.91
CA ALA A 33 -2.03 -16.54 -28.44
C ALA A 33 -0.82 -17.44 -28.78
N SER A 34 0.19 -16.90 -29.48
CA SER A 34 1.44 -17.62 -29.74
C SER A 34 2.14 -18.04 -28.45
N TYR A 35 2.23 -17.13 -27.48
CA TYR A 35 2.80 -17.44 -26.17
C TYR A 35 2.07 -18.60 -25.49
N ASN A 36 0.74 -18.56 -25.41
CA ASN A 36 -0.04 -19.62 -24.77
C ASN A 36 0.11 -20.96 -25.51
N ARG A 37 0.18 -20.96 -26.85
CA ARG A 37 0.46 -22.18 -27.62
C ARG A 37 1.84 -22.76 -27.34
N LEU A 38 2.86 -21.90 -27.25
CA LEU A 38 4.22 -22.33 -26.88
C LEU A 38 4.21 -23.01 -25.51
N ILE A 39 3.62 -22.39 -24.47
CA ILE A 39 3.56 -22.99 -23.14
C ILE A 39 2.81 -24.33 -23.15
N GLY A 40 1.72 -24.40 -23.94
CA GLY A 40 0.94 -25.63 -24.11
C GLY A 40 1.65 -26.73 -24.88
N SER A 41 2.69 -26.44 -25.67
CA SER A 41 3.48 -27.44 -26.40
C SER A 41 4.74 -27.86 -25.64
N CYS A 42 5.45 -26.91 -25.01
CA CYS A 42 6.71 -27.19 -24.34
C CYS A 42 6.56 -27.64 -22.88
N MET A 43 5.42 -27.38 -22.26
CA MET A 43 5.07 -27.85 -20.91
C MET A 43 6.16 -27.57 -19.85
N PRO A 44 6.45 -26.29 -19.52
CA PRO A 44 7.45 -25.94 -18.51
C PRO A 44 7.11 -26.52 -17.14
N GLN A 45 8.15 -26.80 -16.34
CA GLN A 45 8.05 -27.19 -14.94
C GLN A 45 7.41 -26.06 -14.12
N ALA A 46 7.94 -24.84 -14.27
CA ALA A 46 7.39 -23.65 -13.66
C ALA A 46 7.59 -22.44 -14.58
N LEU A 47 6.78 -21.40 -14.39
CA LEU A 47 6.97 -20.13 -15.08
C LEU A 47 6.62 -18.94 -14.22
N THR A 48 7.25 -17.79 -14.48
CA THR A 48 6.92 -16.53 -13.80
C THR A 48 7.05 -15.32 -14.73
N ALA A 49 6.34 -14.24 -14.41
CA ALA A 49 6.49 -12.97 -15.11
C ALA A 49 7.60 -12.13 -14.48
N ILE A 50 8.58 -11.70 -15.27
CA ILE A 50 9.70 -10.85 -14.81
C ILE A 50 9.57 -9.39 -15.26
N GLY A 51 8.53 -9.08 -16.04
CA GLY A 51 8.22 -7.76 -16.55
C GLY A 51 7.06 -7.80 -17.55
N LYS A 52 6.68 -6.63 -18.09
CA LYS A 52 5.60 -6.55 -19.08
C LYS A 52 5.98 -7.36 -20.33
N GLY A 53 5.20 -8.41 -20.63
CA GLY A 53 5.43 -9.29 -21.77
C GLY A 53 6.73 -10.10 -21.71
N LYS A 54 7.33 -10.25 -20.51
CA LYS A 54 8.56 -11.03 -20.31
C LYS A 54 8.33 -12.12 -19.28
N TYR A 55 8.63 -13.35 -19.66
CA TYR A 55 8.41 -14.55 -18.85
C TYR A 55 9.70 -15.33 -18.72
N LEU A 56 9.95 -15.84 -17.53
CA LEU A 56 10.99 -16.81 -17.27
C LEU A 56 10.34 -18.18 -17.11
N LEU A 57 10.85 -19.15 -17.86
CA LEU A 57 10.40 -20.53 -17.88
C LEU A 57 11.51 -21.43 -17.32
N MET A 58 11.12 -22.43 -16.54
CA MET A 58 12.01 -23.44 -15.96
C MET A 58 11.65 -24.81 -16.50
N PHE A 59 12.66 -25.58 -16.91
CA PHE A 59 12.50 -26.91 -17.49
C PHE A 59 13.53 -27.87 -16.91
N LYS A 60 13.16 -29.15 -16.73
CA LYS A 60 14.14 -30.20 -16.44
C LYS A 60 14.98 -30.54 -17.67
N GLU A 61 14.34 -30.55 -18.83
CA GLU A 61 14.98 -30.81 -20.12
C GLU A 61 14.51 -29.77 -21.14
N LEU A 62 15.42 -29.31 -22.00
CA LEU A 62 15.06 -28.30 -23.00
C LEU A 62 14.07 -28.88 -24.02
N PRO A 63 12.95 -28.17 -24.27
CA PRO A 63 12.03 -28.58 -25.31
C PRO A 63 12.62 -28.30 -26.70
N MET A 64 12.17 -29.03 -27.72
CA MET A 64 12.37 -28.61 -29.11
C MET A 64 11.53 -27.36 -29.36
N LEU A 65 12.21 -26.24 -29.65
CA LEU A 65 11.56 -24.96 -29.91
C LEU A 65 11.24 -24.82 -31.40
N SER A 66 9.97 -24.60 -31.72
CA SER A 66 9.56 -24.12 -33.04
C SER A 66 9.85 -22.62 -33.15
N HIS A 67 10.42 -22.19 -34.28
CA HIS A 67 10.59 -20.77 -34.55
C HIS A 67 9.23 -20.07 -34.70
N ASP A 68 9.03 -18.94 -34.00
CA ASP A 68 7.85 -18.06 -34.15
C ASP A 68 8.35 -16.61 -34.11
N ASP A 69 8.20 -15.89 -35.21
CA ASP A 69 8.66 -14.49 -35.36
C ASP A 69 8.07 -13.53 -34.32
N ASN A 70 6.94 -13.91 -33.69
CA ASN A 70 6.26 -13.10 -32.68
C ASN A 70 6.77 -13.35 -31.24
N LEU A 71 7.64 -14.34 -31.06
CA LEU A 71 8.21 -14.71 -29.76
C LEU A 71 9.74 -14.67 -29.85
N ASN A 72 10.35 -13.86 -28.99
CA ASN A 72 11.80 -13.96 -28.80
C ASN A 72 12.06 -14.91 -27.63
N VAL A 73 12.53 -16.11 -27.95
CA VAL A 73 12.88 -17.16 -26.99
C VAL A 73 14.40 -17.30 -26.94
N ARG A 74 14.97 -17.26 -25.74
CA ARG A 74 16.40 -17.40 -25.53
C ARG A 74 16.68 -18.23 -24.30
N GLU A 75 17.54 -19.25 -24.43
CA GLU A 75 18.09 -19.93 -23.27
C GLU A 75 19.03 -18.99 -22.51
N ILE A 76 18.92 -19.03 -21.19
CA ILE A 76 19.76 -18.24 -20.29
C ILE A 76 20.47 -19.16 -19.32
N LEU A 77 21.72 -18.81 -19.03
CA LEU A 77 22.45 -19.33 -17.89
C LEU A 77 22.24 -18.36 -16.71
N LEU A 78 22.03 -18.90 -15.51
CA LEU A 78 21.78 -18.15 -14.28
C LEU A 78 22.96 -17.24 -13.89
N GLU A 79 24.18 -17.56 -14.33
CA GLU A 79 25.34 -16.65 -14.22
C GLU A 79 25.13 -15.32 -14.95
N ASN A 80 24.38 -15.32 -16.06
CA ASN A 80 24.11 -14.16 -16.90
C ASN A 80 22.78 -13.47 -16.56
N LYS A 81 22.10 -13.89 -15.48
CA LYS A 81 20.74 -13.42 -15.12
C LYS A 81 20.63 -11.89 -14.97
N SER A 82 21.70 -11.22 -14.53
CA SER A 82 21.71 -9.76 -14.34
C SER A 82 21.55 -9.00 -15.67
N GLN A 83 22.13 -9.51 -16.76
CA GLN A 83 21.99 -8.94 -18.11
C GLN A 83 20.53 -8.92 -18.58
N PHE A 84 19.73 -9.86 -18.08
CA PHE A 84 18.31 -10.00 -18.41
C PHE A 84 17.36 -9.41 -17.35
N ARG A 85 17.91 -8.73 -16.32
CA ARG A 85 17.16 -8.20 -15.18
C ARG A 85 16.37 -9.29 -14.43
N ILE A 86 16.96 -10.47 -14.30
CA ILE A 86 16.41 -11.57 -13.52
C ILE A 86 17.02 -11.53 -12.13
N PHE A 87 16.14 -11.38 -11.14
CA PHE A 87 16.46 -11.21 -9.74
C PHE A 87 16.14 -12.49 -8.94
N PRO A 88 16.73 -12.68 -7.75
CA PRO A 88 16.50 -13.86 -6.92
C PRO A 88 15.02 -14.13 -6.60
N ASN A 89 14.20 -13.08 -6.46
CA ASN A 89 12.76 -13.23 -6.20
C ASN A 89 12.02 -13.89 -7.37
N HIS A 90 12.48 -13.73 -8.61
CA HIS A 90 11.88 -14.44 -9.75
C HIS A 90 12.16 -15.95 -9.68
N LEU A 91 13.38 -16.33 -9.28
CA LEU A 91 13.74 -17.74 -9.11
C LEU A 91 13.01 -18.35 -7.93
N LEU A 92 12.90 -17.61 -6.82
CA LEU A 92 12.06 -18.01 -5.70
C LEU A 92 10.60 -18.17 -6.12
N GLN A 93 10.07 -17.28 -6.95
CA GLN A 93 8.69 -17.37 -7.44
C GLN A 93 8.45 -18.64 -8.27
N LEU A 94 9.42 -19.08 -9.08
CA LEU A 94 9.30 -20.34 -9.82
C LEU A 94 9.10 -21.51 -8.85
N LEU A 95 9.95 -21.61 -7.82
CA LEU A 95 9.86 -22.63 -6.79
C LEU A 95 8.56 -22.53 -5.98
N VAL A 96 8.11 -21.31 -5.66
CA VAL A 96 6.81 -21.07 -4.98
C VAL A 96 5.64 -21.56 -5.83
N ASN A 97 5.70 -21.38 -7.15
CA ASN A 97 4.60 -21.77 -8.03
C ASN A 97 4.33 -23.27 -8.04
N GLU A 98 5.33 -24.09 -7.70
CA GLU A 98 5.23 -25.56 -7.63
C GLU A 98 4.61 -26.06 -6.32
N GLN A 99 4.44 -25.19 -5.32
CA GLN A 99 3.95 -25.57 -4.00
C GLN A 99 2.43 -25.62 -3.93
N THR A 100 1.92 -26.41 -2.99
CA THR A 100 0.49 -26.45 -2.61
C THR A 100 0.27 -25.79 -1.25
N ALA A 101 -0.98 -25.40 -0.96
CA ALA A 101 -1.36 -24.80 0.31
C ALA A 101 -2.08 -25.77 1.27
N ASN A 102 -2.07 -27.08 0.97
CA ASN A 102 -2.85 -28.09 1.70
C ASN A 102 -2.08 -29.33 2.12
N SER A 103 -1.27 -29.88 1.22
CA SER A 103 -0.74 -31.22 1.42
C SER A 103 0.78 -31.17 1.57
N PRO A 104 1.32 -31.47 2.77
CA PRO A 104 2.74 -31.45 3.00
C PRO A 104 3.49 -32.42 2.10
N GLY A 105 4.43 -31.92 1.29
CA GLY A 105 5.29 -32.78 0.45
C GLY A 105 4.82 -32.96 -1.00
N LEU A 106 3.67 -32.41 -1.39
CA LEU A 106 3.24 -32.37 -2.78
C LEU A 106 3.83 -31.14 -3.46
N SER A 107 4.72 -31.38 -4.44
CA SER A 107 5.23 -30.39 -5.40
C SER A 107 4.82 -30.85 -6.79
N GLU A 108 4.18 -29.98 -7.57
CA GLU A 108 3.76 -30.31 -8.94
C GLU A 108 3.99 -29.12 -9.87
N ALA A 109 4.41 -29.42 -11.09
CA ALA A 109 4.62 -28.45 -12.14
C ALA A 109 3.41 -27.49 -12.26
N SER A 110 3.70 -26.20 -12.19
CA SER A 110 2.68 -25.16 -12.29
C SER A 110 2.99 -24.24 -13.44
N LYS A 111 2.12 -24.30 -14.45
CA LYS A 111 2.22 -23.45 -15.64
C LYS A 111 1.59 -22.07 -15.40
N THR A 112 1.38 -21.69 -14.15
CA THR A 112 0.77 -20.40 -13.79
C THR A 112 1.87 -19.45 -13.35
N PRO A 113 1.91 -18.18 -13.84
CA PRO A 113 2.97 -17.23 -13.46
C PRO A 113 3.10 -16.93 -11.97
N GLU A 114 2.03 -17.18 -11.22
CA GLU A 114 1.86 -16.90 -9.79
C GLU A 114 1.11 -18.10 -9.18
N LEU A 115 1.35 -18.39 -7.89
CA LEU A 115 0.59 -19.41 -7.19
C LEU A 115 -0.80 -18.85 -6.82
N LEU A 116 -1.85 -19.50 -7.30
CA LEU A 116 -3.23 -19.10 -7.05
C LEU A 116 -3.92 -20.17 -6.19
N VAL A 117 -3.99 -19.95 -4.89
CA VAL A 117 -4.60 -20.88 -3.93
C VAL A 117 -6.12 -20.66 -3.91
N VAL A 118 -6.91 -21.72 -4.08
CA VAL A 118 -8.38 -21.68 -4.02
C VAL A 118 -8.89 -22.77 -3.07
N LYS A 119 -9.94 -22.48 -2.30
CA LYS A 119 -10.62 -23.47 -1.46
C LYS A 119 -11.98 -23.83 -2.05
N GLU A 120 -12.48 -25.02 -1.74
CA GLU A 120 -13.80 -25.47 -2.19
C GLU A 120 -14.90 -24.50 -1.78
N ASN A 121 -14.88 -24.05 -0.51
CA ASN A 121 -15.83 -23.06 0.03
C ASN A 121 -15.65 -21.63 -0.52
N TRP A 122 -14.67 -21.39 -1.40
CA TRP A 122 -14.45 -20.09 -2.05
C TRP A 122 -15.07 -20.01 -3.45
N CYS A 123 -15.76 -21.07 -3.87
CA CYS A 123 -16.54 -21.12 -5.10
C CYS A 123 -18.03 -20.94 -4.78
N GLN A 124 -18.71 -20.07 -5.52
CA GLN A 124 -20.15 -19.83 -5.37
C GLN A 124 -20.81 -19.61 -6.73
N GLN A 125 -22.07 -20.02 -6.84
CA GLN A 125 -22.89 -19.70 -8.02
C GLN A 125 -23.43 -18.27 -7.93
N CYS A 126 -23.32 -17.52 -9.02
CA CYS A 126 -23.88 -16.18 -9.16
C CYS A 126 -25.37 -16.23 -9.54
N SER A 127 -26.06 -15.10 -9.43
CA SER A 127 -27.46 -14.97 -9.83
C SER A 127 -27.71 -15.23 -11.32
N ASP A 128 -26.67 -15.07 -12.16
CA ASP A 128 -26.70 -15.39 -13.60
C ASP A 128 -26.27 -16.84 -13.88
N MET A 129 -26.36 -17.72 -12.87
CA MET A 129 -26.02 -19.15 -12.90
C MET A 129 -24.55 -19.50 -13.13
N ARG A 130 -23.68 -18.50 -13.38
CA ARG A 130 -22.24 -18.71 -13.57
C ARG A 130 -21.53 -18.96 -12.24
N LEU A 131 -20.53 -19.83 -12.25
CA LEU A 131 -19.64 -20.02 -11.11
C LEU A 131 -18.66 -18.84 -10.99
N GLN A 132 -18.44 -18.41 -9.76
CA GLN A 132 -17.40 -17.46 -9.39
C GLN A 132 -16.60 -18.03 -8.25
N CYS A 133 -15.28 -18.01 -8.40
CA CYS A 133 -14.36 -18.37 -7.34
C CYS A 133 -13.45 -17.18 -7.02
N PHE A 134 -12.91 -17.16 -5.81
CA PHE A 134 -11.80 -16.28 -5.48
C PHE A 134 -10.60 -17.10 -5.01
N ALA A 135 -9.41 -16.61 -5.34
CA ALA A 135 -8.15 -17.23 -5.00
C ALA A 135 -7.23 -16.23 -4.31
N ILE A 136 -6.34 -16.72 -3.46
CA ILE A 136 -5.21 -15.94 -2.97
C ILE A 136 -4.07 -16.10 -3.97
N ASN A 137 -3.70 -14.98 -4.56
CA ASN A 137 -2.50 -14.83 -5.35
C ASN A 137 -1.31 -14.63 -4.41
N VAL A 138 -0.40 -15.59 -4.41
CA VAL A 138 0.83 -15.64 -3.61
C VAL A 138 2.00 -15.25 -4.51
N LYS A 139 2.59 -14.09 -4.23
CA LYS A 139 3.65 -13.50 -5.06
C LYS A 139 4.80 -12.93 -4.26
N VAL A 140 6.03 -13.16 -4.68
CA VAL A 140 7.24 -12.51 -4.17
C VAL A 140 7.55 -11.27 -5.00
N ASN A 141 7.48 -10.09 -4.39
CA ASN A 141 7.76 -8.83 -5.08
C ASN A 141 9.28 -8.52 -5.14
N TRP A 142 9.62 -7.38 -5.73
CA TRP A 142 11.02 -6.95 -5.90
C TRP A 142 11.71 -6.53 -4.59
N GLU A 143 10.94 -6.18 -3.55
CA GLU A 143 11.42 -5.89 -2.19
C GLU A 143 11.58 -7.17 -1.33
N GLN A 144 11.34 -8.33 -1.94
CA GLN A 144 11.31 -9.65 -1.28
C GLN A 144 10.13 -9.85 -0.33
N ASP A 145 9.04 -9.08 -0.45
CA ASP A 145 7.81 -9.33 0.30
C ASP A 145 6.99 -10.46 -0.30
N LEU A 146 6.42 -11.30 0.56
CA LEU A 146 5.37 -12.23 0.21
C LEU A 146 4.01 -11.49 0.19
N GLU A 147 3.57 -11.11 -1.00
CA GLU A 147 2.29 -10.48 -1.23
C GLU A 147 1.15 -11.51 -1.35
N LEU A 148 0.08 -11.32 -0.56
CA LEU A 148 -1.11 -12.16 -0.55
C LEU A 148 -2.35 -11.36 -0.94
N ARG A 149 -2.74 -11.44 -2.22
CA ARG A 149 -3.85 -10.67 -2.80
C ARG A 149 -5.02 -11.57 -3.14
N VAL A 150 -6.20 -11.25 -2.63
CA VAL A 150 -7.44 -11.93 -3.05
C VAL A 150 -7.82 -11.46 -4.45
N GLN A 151 -8.01 -12.39 -5.38
CA GLN A 151 -8.42 -12.14 -6.74
C GLN A 151 -9.64 -12.98 -7.09
N THR A 152 -10.56 -12.44 -7.87
CA THR A 152 -11.81 -13.11 -8.24
C THR A 152 -11.78 -13.51 -9.71
N TYR A 153 -12.29 -14.70 -9.97
CA TYR A 153 -12.37 -15.31 -11.28
C TYR A 153 -13.81 -15.75 -11.53
N THR A 154 -14.34 -15.41 -12.69
CA THR A 154 -15.71 -15.72 -13.08
C THR A 154 -15.71 -16.66 -14.28
N GLU A 155 -16.65 -17.59 -14.27
CA GLU A 155 -16.86 -18.55 -15.34
C GLU A 155 -17.11 -17.87 -16.70
N THR A 156 -16.55 -18.48 -17.74
CA THR A 156 -16.73 -18.13 -19.14
C THR A 156 -17.00 -19.39 -19.96
N ALA A 157 -17.89 -19.25 -20.95
CA ALA A 157 -18.30 -20.38 -21.80
C ALA A 157 -17.25 -20.75 -22.87
N GLU A 158 -16.34 -19.84 -23.21
CA GLU A 158 -15.44 -19.99 -24.35
C GLU A 158 -13.97 -19.97 -23.92
N PHE A 159 -13.23 -20.97 -24.38
CA PHE A 159 -11.78 -20.91 -24.40
C PHE A 159 -11.31 -19.92 -25.48
N LYS A 160 -10.36 -19.04 -25.12
CA LYS A 160 -9.74 -18.05 -26.00
C LYS A 160 -8.25 -17.99 -25.74
N TRP A 161 -7.47 -18.11 -26.82
CA TRP A 161 -6.00 -18.10 -26.78
C TRP A 161 -5.40 -16.73 -26.47
N ASP A 162 -6.13 -15.65 -26.76
CA ASP A 162 -5.66 -14.27 -26.69
C ASP A 162 -5.64 -13.69 -25.27
N LYS A 163 -6.17 -14.41 -24.28
CA LYS A 163 -6.25 -13.95 -22.89
C LYS A 163 -5.94 -15.06 -21.88
N PRO A 164 -5.57 -14.68 -20.64
CA PRO A 164 -5.47 -15.61 -19.52
C PRO A 164 -6.79 -16.33 -19.22
N ILE A 165 -6.79 -17.65 -19.35
CA ILE A 165 -7.89 -18.52 -18.94
C ILE A 165 -7.37 -19.53 -17.92
N TYR A 166 -8.23 -19.87 -16.97
CA TYR A 166 -7.89 -20.72 -15.84
C TYR A 166 -8.90 -21.83 -15.65
N LYS A 167 -8.49 -22.89 -14.94
CA LYS A 167 -9.34 -23.97 -14.45
C LYS A 167 -9.03 -24.23 -12.97
N ILE A 168 -9.99 -24.82 -12.27
CA ILE A 168 -9.77 -25.30 -10.91
C ILE A 168 -9.06 -26.64 -10.99
N ASP A 169 -7.96 -26.76 -10.27
CA ASP A 169 -7.27 -27.99 -9.95
C ASP A 169 -7.65 -28.34 -8.51
N ALA A 170 -8.68 -29.18 -8.37
CA ALA A 170 -9.28 -29.49 -7.08
C ALA A 170 -8.36 -30.37 -6.22
N GLU A 171 -7.55 -31.23 -6.84
CA GLU A 171 -6.58 -32.09 -6.15
C GLU A 171 -5.53 -31.26 -5.40
N HIS A 172 -5.04 -30.19 -6.04
CA HIS A 172 -4.01 -29.32 -5.49
C HIS A 172 -4.55 -28.02 -4.90
N GLU A 173 -5.87 -27.84 -4.89
CA GLU A 173 -6.55 -26.63 -4.41
C GLU A 173 -5.98 -25.33 -4.98
N ARG A 174 -5.80 -25.32 -6.31
CA ARG A 174 -5.22 -24.18 -7.01
C ARG A 174 -6.00 -23.83 -8.27
N LEU A 175 -5.88 -22.58 -8.68
CA LEU A 175 -6.36 -22.13 -9.96
C LEU A 175 -5.20 -22.15 -10.95
N VAL A 176 -5.25 -23.02 -11.96
CA VAL A 176 -4.16 -23.15 -12.93
C VAL A 176 -4.50 -22.53 -14.27
N ARG A 177 -3.52 -21.93 -14.93
CA ARG A 177 -3.65 -21.51 -16.32
C ARG A 177 -3.98 -22.69 -17.22
N CYS A 178 -4.94 -22.48 -18.11
CA CYS A 178 -5.33 -23.42 -19.14
C CYS A 178 -4.68 -23.03 -20.47
N TYR A 179 -3.89 -23.95 -21.04
CA TYR A 179 -3.14 -23.75 -22.29
C TYR A 179 -3.63 -24.63 -23.44
N GLN A 180 -4.66 -25.44 -23.21
CA GLN A 180 -5.30 -26.29 -24.21
C GLN A 180 -6.78 -26.43 -23.83
N PRO A 181 -7.73 -26.49 -24.79
CA PRO A 181 -9.13 -26.72 -24.47
C PRO A 181 -9.32 -28.05 -23.72
N THR A 182 -10.05 -28.02 -22.60
CA THR A 182 -10.42 -29.18 -21.79
C THR A 182 -11.91 -29.19 -21.47
N ASN A 183 -12.43 -30.32 -20.99
CA ASN A 183 -13.80 -30.37 -20.47
C ASN A 183 -13.89 -29.60 -19.14
N GLY A 184 -14.99 -28.87 -18.95
CA GLY A 184 -15.31 -28.19 -17.68
C GLY A 184 -15.32 -26.66 -17.76
N PRO A 185 -15.66 -25.99 -16.66
CA PRO A 185 -15.81 -24.55 -16.64
C PRO A 185 -14.45 -23.85 -16.74
N TYR A 186 -14.38 -22.87 -17.64
CA TYR A 186 -13.24 -21.97 -17.75
C TYR A 186 -13.46 -20.73 -16.91
N PHE A 187 -12.40 -20.20 -16.33
CA PHE A 187 -12.45 -19.01 -15.50
C PHE A 187 -11.57 -17.89 -16.08
N VAL A 188 -12.08 -16.66 -16.02
CA VAL A 188 -11.31 -15.45 -16.36
C VAL A 188 -11.29 -14.51 -15.17
N ARG A 189 -10.18 -13.80 -15.00
CA ARG A 189 -10.06 -12.79 -13.94
C ARG A 189 -11.12 -11.70 -14.13
N GLY A 190 -11.91 -11.46 -13.10
CA GLY A 190 -12.97 -10.47 -13.11
C GLY A 190 -13.99 -10.72 -12.01
N ASN A 191 -14.47 -9.64 -11.39
CA ASN A 191 -15.54 -9.69 -10.41
C ASN A 191 -16.82 -9.12 -11.02
N ARG A 192 -17.92 -9.88 -10.95
CA ARG A 192 -19.26 -9.41 -11.35
C ARG A 192 -20.02 -8.70 -10.22
N LYS A 193 -19.61 -8.86 -8.96
CA LYS A 193 -20.22 -8.22 -7.79
C LYS A 193 -19.50 -6.90 -7.47
N ARG A 194 -20.24 -5.94 -6.89
CA ARG A 194 -19.66 -4.70 -6.33
C ARG A 194 -18.88 -4.96 -5.04
N ASN A 195 -19.22 -6.02 -4.30
CA ASN A 195 -18.56 -6.39 -3.05
C ASN A 195 -17.24 -7.11 -3.34
N ARG A 196 -16.20 -6.75 -2.58
CA ARG A 196 -14.90 -7.43 -2.63
C ARG A 196 -14.98 -8.73 -1.84
N ASN A 197 -14.54 -9.82 -2.45
CA ASN A 197 -14.28 -11.04 -1.69
C ASN A 197 -13.09 -10.79 -0.74
N SER A 198 -13.19 -11.30 0.48
CA SER A 198 -12.15 -11.16 1.50
C SER A 198 -11.82 -12.51 2.09
N VAL A 199 -10.53 -12.72 2.34
CA VAL A 199 -10.03 -13.80 3.19
C VAL A 199 -9.44 -13.14 4.43
N GLU A 200 -9.77 -13.68 5.61
CA GLU A 200 -9.24 -13.21 6.88
C GLU A 200 -7.71 -13.19 6.83
N PHE A 201 -7.12 -12.13 7.40
CA PHE A 201 -5.66 -12.05 7.47
C PHE A 201 -5.11 -13.15 8.37
N LEU A 202 -5.69 -13.30 9.56
CA LEU A 202 -5.36 -14.29 10.57
C LEU A 202 -6.68 -14.72 11.24
N SER A 203 -6.85 -16.02 11.42
CA SER A 203 -7.95 -16.57 12.23
C SER A 203 -7.37 -17.33 13.43
N LEU A 204 -7.93 -17.12 14.61
CA LEU A 204 -7.51 -17.76 15.86
C LEU A 204 -8.63 -18.62 16.47
N GLN A 205 -9.67 -18.93 15.69
CA GLN A 205 -10.83 -19.69 16.17
C GLN A 205 -10.49 -21.17 16.34
N ASP A 206 -9.93 -21.78 15.30
CA ASP A 206 -9.48 -23.17 15.26
C ASP A 206 -8.41 -23.34 14.17
N GLU A 207 -7.80 -24.52 14.13
CA GLU A 207 -6.73 -24.85 13.17
C GLU A 207 -7.22 -24.79 11.71
N SER A 208 -8.43 -25.25 11.41
CA SER A 208 -8.97 -25.27 10.04
C SER A 208 -9.14 -23.84 9.51
N SER A 209 -9.72 -22.97 10.35
CA SER A 209 -9.93 -21.55 10.07
C SER A 209 -8.59 -20.80 9.98
N PHE A 210 -7.60 -21.16 10.81
CA PHE A 210 -6.23 -20.66 10.70
C PHE A 210 -5.60 -21.04 9.35
N LEU A 211 -5.66 -22.30 8.94
CA LEU A 211 -5.10 -22.80 7.68
C LEU A 211 -5.78 -22.20 6.44
N GLN A 212 -7.01 -21.71 6.56
CA GLN A 212 -7.71 -20.97 5.50
C GLN A 212 -7.39 -19.46 5.49
N SER A 213 -6.80 -18.93 6.56
CA SER A 213 -6.39 -17.52 6.63
C SER A 213 -5.17 -17.24 5.75
N LYS A 214 -4.91 -15.95 5.47
CA LYS A 214 -3.71 -15.55 4.71
C LYS A 214 -2.41 -15.99 5.38
N VAL A 215 -2.33 -15.85 6.71
CA VAL A 215 -1.15 -16.26 7.49
C VAL A 215 -0.96 -17.78 7.44
N GLY A 216 -2.03 -18.56 7.61
CA GLY A 216 -1.95 -20.02 7.52
C GLY A 216 -1.51 -20.50 6.13
N ILE A 217 -2.08 -19.93 5.07
CA ILE A 217 -1.69 -20.26 3.69
C ILE A 217 -0.22 -19.92 3.43
N ALA A 218 0.24 -18.75 3.85
CA ALA A 218 1.65 -18.40 3.72
C ALA A 218 2.56 -19.36 4.49
N GLN A 219 2.19 -19.72 5.72
CA GLN A 219 2.96 -20.69 6.50
C GLN A 219 3.03 -22.04 5.80
N THR A 220 1.91 -22.57 5.30
CA THR A 220 1.88 -23.86 4.60
C THR A 220 2.72 -23.83 3.32
N VAL A 221 2.59 -22.77 2.51
CA VAL A 221 3.38 -22.61 1.27
C VAL A 221 4.87 -22.55 1.58
N LEU A 222 5.29 -21.77 2.59
CA LEU A 222 6.70 -21.68 2.97
C LEU A 222 7.24 -22.98 3.59
N ASN A 223 6.44 -23.68 4.39
CA ASN A 223 6.81 -24.99 4.92
C ASN A 223 7.03 -26.02 3.80
N ASN A 224 6.12 -26.04 2.83
CA ASN A 224 6.22 -26.92 1.67
C ASN A 224 7.43 -26.58 0.82
N LEU A 225 7.66 -25.29 0.53
CA LEU A 225 8.83 -24.81 -0.17
C LEU A 225 10.14 -25.25 0.50
N ASN A 226 10.25 -25.07 1.82
CA ASN A 226 11.44 -25.44 2.58
C ASN A 226 11.66 -26.95 2.67
N ARG A 227 10.58 -27.74 2.55
CA ARG A 227 10.63 -29.21 2.56
C ARG A 227 11.00 -29.75 1.17
N ASN A 228 10.30 -29.29 0.14
CA ASN A 228 10.37 -29.82 -1.22
C ASN A 228 11.60 -29.31 -1.97
N GLU A 229 11.93 -28.02 -1.80
CA GLU A 229 12.95 -27.33 -2.58
C GLU A 229 14.25 -27.12 -1.80
N LYS A 230 14.50 -27.95 -0.77
CA LYS A 230 15.66 -27.83 0.14
C LYS A 230 16.99 -27.81 -0.62
N ALA A 231 17.12 -28.56 -1.71
CA ALA A 231 18.34 -28.61 -2.52
C ALA A 231 18.65 -27.27 -3.21
N TYR A 232 17.61 -26.50 -3.54
CA TYR A 232 17.69 -25.24 -4.27
C TYR A 232 17.80 -24.02 -3.35
N LEU A 233 17.83 -24.24 -2.04
CA LEU A 233 17.90 -23.20 -1.02
C LEU A 233 19.20 -23.34 -0.21
N THR A 234 20.07 -22.33 -0.25
CA THR A 234 21.24 -22.29 0.66
C THR A 234 20.84 -21.97 2.09
N ARG A 235 19.67 -21.37 2.28
CA ARG A 235 19.05 -21.08 3.57
C ARG A 235 17.53 -21.16 3.42
N PRO A 236 16.80 -21.74 4.39
CA PRO A 236 15.35 -21.82 4.34
C PRO A 236 14.71 -20.43 4.22
N VAL A 237 13.59 -20.39 3.53
CA VAL A 237 12.75 -19.22 3.35
C VAL A 237 11.97 -18.98 4.64
N THR A 238 12.23 -17.86 5.29
CA THR A 238 11.55 -17.48 6.54
C THR A 238 11.08 -16.04 6.45
N PHE A 239 10.12 -15.65 7.29
CA PHE A 239 9.83 -14.24 7.46
C PHE A 239 11.00 -13.54 8.14
N HIS A 240 11.38 -12.38 7.62
CA HIS A 240 12.40 -11.54 8.21
C HIS A 240 12.03 -11.24 9.66
N LYS A 241 12.93 -11.58 10.58
CA LYS A 241 12.80 -11.28 12.00
C LYS A 241 13.10 -9.80 12.20
N SER A 242 12.11 -8.96 11.94
CA SER A 242 12.14 -7.57 12.39
C SER A 242 11.99 -7.56 13.92
N LEU A 243 12.75 -6.71 14.61
CA LEU A 243 12.36 -6.29 15.95
C LEU A 243 10.93 -5.77 15.84
N VAL A 244 10.01 -6.30 16.66
CA VAL A 244 8.66 -5.76 16.78
C VAL A 244 8.81 -4.39 17.45
N GLU A 245 9.14 -3.38 16.64
CA GLU A 245 8.90 -2.01 17.01
C GLU A 245 7.39 -1.91 17.13
N GLN A 246 6.89 -1.82 18.36
CA GLN A 246 5.48 -1.54 18.61
C GLN A 246 5.05 -0.41 17.67
N TYR A 247 4.29 -0.75 16.64
CA TYR A 247 3.47 0.22 15.95
C TYR A 247 2.32 0.52 16.89
N SER A 248 2.62 1.30 17.92
CA SER A 248 1.59 2.04 18.60
C SER A 248 1.17 3.11 17.61
N ARG A 249 0.19 2.78 16.75
CA ARG A 249 -0.80 3.78 16.42
C ARG A 249 -1.49 4.07 17.74
N THR A 250 -0.84 4.88 18.57
CA THR A 250 -1.50 5.44 19.73
C THR A 250 -2.58 6.29 19.10
N LYS A 251 -3.78 5.73 18.94
CA LYS A 251 -4.98 6.55 18.98
C LYS A 251 -4.74 7.39 20.22
N LEU A 252 -4.68 8.70 20.07
CA LEU A 252 -4.72 9.59 21.23
C LEU A 252 -5.81 9.01 22.12
N ASN A 253 -5.44 8.59 23.34
CA ASN A 253 -6.35 7.84 24.22
C ASN A 253 -7.70 8.58 24.33
N GLU A 254 -7.66 9.91 24.19
CA GLU A 254 -8.79 10.76 23.87
C GLU A 254 -8.38 11.81 22.82
N THR A 255 -9.08 11.87 21.68
CA THR A 255 -8.82 12.85 20.61
C THR A 255 -8.92 14.30 21.11
N GLN A 256 -9.64 14.53 22.22
CA GLN A 256 -9.81 15.84 22.88
C GLN A 256 -8.56 16.29 23.65
N ALA A 257 -7.61 15.39 23.93
CA ALA A 257 -6.35 15.74 24.60
C ALA A 257 -5.53 16.78 23.81
N ILE A 258 -5.83 17.00 22.52
CA ILE A 258 -5.20 18.04 21.71
C ILE A 258 -5.40 19.44 22.30
N TRP A 259 -6.55 19.71 22.94
CA TRP A 259 -6.85 21.03 23.50
C TRP A 259 -5.94 21.36 24.68
N LYS A 260 -5.53 20.35 25.45
CA LYS A 260 -4.53 20.51 26.51
C LYS A 260 -3.18 20.99 25.95
N GLN A 261 -2.85 20.67 24.69
CA GLN A 261 -1.57 21.07 24.06
C GLN A 261 -1.50 22.56 23.70
N ILE A 262 -2.64 23.24 23.68
CA ILE A 262 -2.72 24.69 23.45
C ILE A 262 -3.40 25.39 24.62
N ALA A 263 -3.48 24.75 25.78
CA ALA A 263 -4.11 25.30 26.96
C ALA A 263 -3.48 26.66 27.35
N GLY A 264 -4.32 27.61 27.78
CA GLY A 264 -3.90 28.97 28.11
C GLY A 264 -3.45 29.83 26.92
N SER A 265 -3.45 29.31 25.69
CA SER A 265 -3.03 30.05 24.49
C SER A 265 -4.17 30.89 23.91
N GLN A 266 -3.82 31.87 23.08
CA GLN A 266 -4.77 32.55 22.20
C GLN A 266 -4.84 31.85 20.84
N LEU A 267 -6.06 31.57 20.37
CA LEU A 267 -6.34 31.11 19.02
C LEU A 267 -7.09 32.19 18.26
N THR A 268 -6.40 32.82 17.31
CA THR A 268 -6.96 33.85 16.45
C THR A 268 -7.60 33.21 15.22
N ILE A 269 -8.81 33.63 14.88
CA ILE A 269 -9.51 33.23 13.66
C ILE A 269 -9.73 34.49 12.83
N TYR A 270 -9.34 34.43 11.56
CA TYR A 270 -9.51 35.55 10.64
C TYR A 270 -9.84 35.06 9.24
N ALA A 271 -10.46 35.92 8.45
CA ALA A 271 -10.85 35.64 7.07
C ALA A 271 -10.00 36.46 6.12
N GLN A 272 -9.91 36.02 4.87
CA GLN A 272 -9.43 36.88 3.80
C GLN A 272 -10.28 38.17 3.74
N PRO A 273 -9.67 39.34 3.50
CA PRO A 273 -10.39 40.61 3.40
C PRO A 273 -11.45 40.58 2.29
N ASP A 274 -12.54 41.34 2.51
CA ASP A 274 -13.60 41.61 1.52
C ASP A 274 -14.35 40.39 0.95
N ASP A 275 -14.16 39.19 1.48
CA ASP A 275 -14.93 38.00 1.12
C ASP A 275 -15.99 37.66 2.17
N LYS A 276 -17.26 37.75 1.75
CA LYS A 276 -18.42 37.49 2.62
C LYS A 276 -18.46 36.06 3.11
N LEU A 277 -18.10 35.09 2.26
CA LEU A 277 -18.20 33.67 2.60
C LEU A 277 -17.12 33.25 3.60
N SER A 278 -15.87 33.67 3.37
CA SER A 278 -14.76 33.43 4.32
C SER A 278 -15.03 34.12 5.65
N THR A 279 -15.55 35.34 5.62
CA THR A 279 -15.96 36.07 6.84
C THR A 279 -17.04 35.30 7.60
N GLY A 280 -18.09 34.84 6.89
CA GLY A 280 -19.17 34.05 7.49
C GLY A 280 -18.69 32.75 8.11
N LEU A 281 -17.77 32.02 7.48
CA LEU A 281 -17.18 30.81 8.06
C LEU A 281 -16.31 31.13 9.28
N ALA A 282 -15.45 32.15 9.21
CA ALA A 282 -14.60 32.55 10.33
C ALA A 282 -15.42 32.95 11.57
N ASP A 283 -16.51 33.69 11.36
CA ASP A 283 -17.42 34.10 12.43
C ASP A 283 -18.13 32.90 13.05
N ARG A 284 -18.68 32.00 12.22
CA ARG A 284 -19.31 30.75 12.70
C ARG A 284 -18.33 29.89 13.50
N MET A 285 -17.10 29.70 13.00
CA MET A 285 -16.07 28.94 13.72
C MET A 285 -15.73 29.57 15.08
N ALA A 286 -15.52 30.89 15.12
CA ALA A 286 -15.22 31.60 16.36
C ALA A 286 -16.36 31.46 17.37
N ILE A 287 -17.61 31.68 16.94
CA ILE A 287 -18.80 31.57 17.79
C ILE A 287 -18.95 30.16 18.36
N GLU A 288 -18.83 29.12 17.54
CA GLU A 288 -18.98 27.74 17.99
C GLU A 288 -17.85 27.33 18.94
N LEU A 289 -16.60 27.70 18.66
CA LEU A 289 -15.47 27.42 19.57
C LEU A 289 -15.58 28.20 20.89
N MET A 290 -16.09 29.43 20.87
CA MET A 290 -16.37 30.19 22.09
C MET A 290 -17.47 29.56 22.95
N LYS A 291 -18.35 28.72 22.38
CA LYS A 291 -19.38 27.99 23.15
C LYS A 291 -18.84 26.72 23.79
N SER A 292 -17.79 26.11 23.23
CA SER A 292 -17.25 24.84 23.69
C SER A 292 -16.77 24.90 25.15
N TYR A 293 -17.24 23.97 25.99
CA TYR A 293 -16.77 23.85 27.37
C TYR A 293 -15.35 23.30 27.41
N ILE A 294 -14.97 22.40 26.49
CA ILE A 294 -13.62 21.81 26.42
C ILE A 294 -12.57 22.92 26.16
N VAL A 295 -12.89 23.83 25.25
CA VAL A 295 -12.05 24.99 24.92
C VAL A 295 -11.95 25.93 26.13
N LYS A 296 -13.06 26.18 26.84
CA LYS A 296 -13.09 27.02 28.05
C LYS A 296 -12.31 26.41 29.22
N GLU A 297 -12.50 25.12 29.50
CA GLU A 297 -11.76 24.39 30.55
C GLU A 297 -10.25 24.41 30.29
N SER A 298 -9.87 24.32 29.02
CA SER A 298 -8.47 24.46 28.59
C SER A 298 -7.96 25.90 28.64
N LYS A 299 -8.78 26.88 29.06
CA LYS A 299 -8.46 28.32 29.17
C LYS A 299 -7.96 28.93 27.85
N ILE A 300 -8.44 28.43 26.71
CA ILE A 300 -8.04 28.90 25.39
C ILE A 300 -8.86 30.14 25.05
N GLN A 301 -8.19 31.23 24.66
CA GLN A 301 -8.84 32.47 24.26
C GLN A 301 -9.08 32.47 22.74
N ILE A 302 -10.32 32.27 22.33
CA ILE A 302 -10.71 32.40 20.92
C ILE A 302 -10.91 33.89 20.60
N LYS A 303 -10.24 34.40 19.55
CA LYS A 303 -10.41 35.79 19.10
C LYS A 303 -10.70 35.88 17.61
N ARG A 304 -11.79 36.54 17.25
CA ARG A 304 -12.07 36.94 15.86
C ARG A 304 -11.34 38.26 15.58
N MET A 305 -10.39 38.24 14.64
CA MET A 305 -9.56 39.41 14.30
C MET A 305 -9.58 39.66 12.79
N SER A 306 -9.27 40.87 12.34
CA SER A 306 -9.16 41.17 10.91
C SER A 306 -7.87 40.66 10.25
N LYS A 307 -6.86 40.29 11.03
CA LYS A 307 -5.55 39.82 10.56
C LYS A 307 -4.90 38.86 11.55
N ALA A 308 -3.89 38.13 11.08
CA ALA A 308 -3.04 37.29 11.94
C ALA A 308 -2.46 38.06 13.14
N GLN A 309 -2.30 37.36 14.25
CA GLN A 309 -1.71 37.83 15.50
C GLN A 309 -0.52 36.96 15.89
N SER A 310 0.29 37.42 16.84
CA SER A 310 1.29 36.54 17.48
C SER A 310 0.58 35.37 18.16
N GLY A 311 1.11 34.15 17.99
CA GLY A 311 0.53 32.91 18.48
C GLY A 311 -0.06 32.02 17.38
N LEU A 312 -1.19 31.39 17.69
CA LEU A 312 -1.86 30.42 16.83
C LEU A 312 -2.98 31.09 16.04
N ASN A 313 -3.03 30.85 14.74
CA ASN A 313 -3.95 31.52 13.82
C ASN A 313 -4.61 30.54 12.85
N ILE A 314 -5.91 30.70 12.64
CA ILE A 314 -6.67 30.03 11.58
C ILE A 314 -7.06 31.09 10.55
N GLN A 315 -6.57 30.95 9.33
CA GLN A 315 -6.97 31.80 8.21
C GLN A 315 -8.04 31.08 7.38
N VAL A 316 -9.18 31.73 7.17
CA VAL A 316 -10.23 31.26 6.27
C VAL A 316 -10.08 31.92 4.91
N ILE A 317 -9.94 31.11 3.86
CA ILE A 317 -9.70 31.55 2.48
C ILE A 317 -10.60 30.80 1.48
N ARG A 318 -10.54 31.19 0.20
CA ARG A 318 -11.16 30.47 -0.94
C ARG A 318 -10.14 29.55 -1.63
N ASP A 319 -10.57 28.39 -2.12
CA ASP A 319 -9.76 27.45 -2.92
C ASP A 319 -9.75 27.89 -4.40
N GLU A 320 -8.95 28.90 -4.75
CA GLU A 320 -8.92 29.51 -6.09
C GLU A 320 -7.92 28.85 -7.07
N ARG A 321 -7.82 27.52 -7.08
CA ARG A 321 -6.85 26.81 -7.94
C ARG A 321 -7.12 26.95 -9.45
N GLU A 322 -8.23 27.55 -9.85
CA GLU A 322 -8.64 27.72 -11.25
C GLU A 322 -8.94 29.19 -11.65
N GLY A 323 -8.64 30.19 -10.79
CA GLY A 323 -9.01 31.60 -11.00
C GLY A 323 -7.85 32.60 -11.17
N THR A 324 -8.16 33.80 -11.66
CA THR A 324 -7.24 34.96 -11.80
C THR A 324 -7.25 35.91 -10.59
N ALA A 325 -7.96 35.55 -9.52
CA ALA A 325 -8.04 36.37 -8.32
C ALA A 325 -6.77 36.24 -7.45
N LYS A 326 -6.58 37.23 -6.58
CA LYS A 326 -5.36 37.40 -5.79
C LYS A 326 -5.29 36.34 -4.70
N ASP A 327 -4.25 35.53 -4.69
CA ASP A 327 -4.00 34.58 -3.61
C ASP A 327 -3.72 35.34 -2.30
N TYR A 328 -4.63 35.20 -1.33
CA TYR A 328 -4.51 35.80 0.01
C TYR A 328 -3.83 34.86 1.01
N TYR A 329 -3.19 33.78 0.55
CA TYR A 329 -2.49 32.82 1.39
C TYR A 329 -1.36 33.48 2.21
N GLU A 330 -1.50 33.51 3.53
CA GLU A 330 -0.45 34.01 4.43
C GLU A 330 0.46 32.87 4.92
N ILE A 331 1.77 33.04 4.78
CA ILE A 331 2.76 32.05 5.24
C ILE A 331 3.05 32.28 6.72
N SER A 332 3.18 31.19 7.49
CA SER A 332 3.53 31.25 8.91
C SER A 332 4.90 31.88 9.15
N ALA A 333 5.03 32.68 10.21
CA ALA A 333 6.29 33.17 10.75
C ALA A 333 6.66 32.44 12.05
N LYS A 334 7.84 32.71 12.62
CA LYS A 334 8.34 32.01 13.82
C LYS A 334 7.41 32.19 15.04
N ASP A 335 6.80 33.35 15.17
CA ASP A 335 5.89 33.75 16.24
C ASP A 335 4.42 33.81 15.79
N GLN A 336 4.13 33.59 14.51
CA GLN A 336 2.79 33.57 13.93
C GLN A 336 2.56 32.25 13.19
N ILE A 337 1.96 31.29 13.89
CA ILE A 337 1.67 29.97 13.32
C ILE A 337 0.29 30.00 12.69
N ILE A 338 0.21 29.81 11.37
CA ILE A 338 -1.00 29.96 10.58
C ILE A 338 -1.38 28.63 9.95
N GLN A 339 -2.63 28.21 10.14
CA GLN A 339 -3.23 27.10 9.43
C GLN A 339 -4.44 27.56 8.63
N HIS A 340 -4.45 27.20 7.36
CA HIS A 340 -5.49 27.60 6.42
C HIS A 340 -6.63 26.59 6.42
N VAL A 341 -7.84 27.13 6.29
CA VAL A 341 -9.04 26.38 5.95
C VAL A 341 -9.73 27.06 4.77
N THR A 342 -10.29 26.26 3.88
CA THR A 342 -10.99 26.75 2.70
C THR A 342 -12.50 26.70 2.91
N VAL A 343 -13.24 27.70 2.44
CA VAL A 343 -14.71 27.70 2.45
C VAL A 343 -15.29 26.47 1.74
N GLU A 344 -14.68 26.05 0.64
CA GLU A 344 -15.13 24.94 -0.22
C GLU A 344 -15.09 23.61 0.53
N LYS A 345 -13.94 23.27 1.12
CA LYS A 345 -13.76 21.97 1.79
C LYS A 345 -14.20 21.95 3.25
N PHE A 346 -13.87 23.01 4.01
CA PHE A 346 -14.19 23.06 5.44
C PHE A 346 -15.59 23.63 5.66
N GLY A 347 -15.98 24.64 4.90
CA GLY A 347 -17.28 25.30 5.01
C GLY A 347 -18.47 24.50 4.46
N ASN A 348 -18.23 23.35 3.82
CA ASN A 348 -19.22 22.57 3.07
C ASN A 348 -19.97 23.40 2.00
N TYR A 349 -19.27 24.36 1.40
CA TYR A 349 -19.83 25.23 0.36
C TYR A 349 -20.00 24.50 -0.96
N ARG A 350 -21.14 24.70 -1.63
CA ARG A 350 -21.38 24.28 -3.02
C ARG A 350 -21.51 25.51 -3.91
N ASN A 351 -21.10 25.36 -5.18
CA ASN A 351 -21.17 26.46 -6.13
C ASN A 351 -22.62 26.99 -6.24
N GLY A 352 -22.78 28.30 -6.06
CA GLY A 352 -24.09 28.97 -6.01
C GLY A 352 -24.70 29.16 -4.61
N ASP A 353 -24.07 28.67 -3.54
CA ASP A 353 -24.51 29.01 -2.19
C ASP A 353 -24.25 30.52 -1.90
N GLU A 354 -25.22 31.20 -1.29
CA GLU A 354 -25.06 32.59 -0.85
C GLU A 354 -24.44 32.70 0.57
N GLU A 355 -24.50 31.60 1.33
CA GLU A 355 -24.01 31.54 2.71
C GLU A 355 -23.32 30.22 3.03
N VAL A 356 -22.40 30.26 4.00
CA VAL A 356 -21.73 29.07 4.52
C VAL A 356 -22.64 28.33 5.51
N ARG A 357 -22.85 27.03 5.27
CA ARG A 357 -23.75 26.16 6.07
C ARG A 357 -23.03 25.32 7.13
N TRP A 358 -21.72 25.51 7.29
CA TRP A 358 -20.91 24.73 8.22
C TRP A 358 -21.44 24.78 9.66
N LYS A 359 -21.45 23.60 10.29
CA LYS A 359 -21.69 23.39 11.71
C LYS A 359 -20.80 22.23 12.19
N PRO A 360 -20.36 22.23 13.45
CA PRO A 360 -19.64 21.11 14.04
C PRO A 360 -20.43 19.79 13.91
N SER A 361 -19.79 18.76 13.38
CA SER A 361 -20.34 17.41 13.26
C SER A 361 -19.96 16.59 14.48
N VAL A 362 -20.81 16.66 15.51
CA VAL A 362 -20.60 15.98 16.78
C VAL A 362 -21.72 14.95 16.99
N THR A 363 -21.35 13.68 17.15
CA THR A 363 -22.28 12.58 17.44
C THR A 363 -22.26 12.23 18.93
N GLY A 364 -23.42 11.88 19.50
CA GLY A 364 -23.56 11.52 20.92
C GLY A 364 -24.33 12.54 21.77
N LYS A 365 -24.37 12.31 23.09
CA LYS A 365 -25.18 13.09 24.04
C LYS A 365 -24.64 14.52 24.29
N ASP A 366 -23.32 14.72 24.24
CA ASP A 366 -22.69 16.04 24.37
C ASP A 366 -22.27 16.59 23.01
N LYS A 367 -23.04 17.55 22.50
CA LYS A 367 -22.77 18.24 21.23
C LYS A 367 -21.78 19.40 21.40
N ASP A 368 -20.60 19.12 21.93
CA ASP A 368 -19.56 20.13 22.12
C ASP A 368 -18.67 20.30 20.86
N PRO A 369 -18.52 21.51 20.30
CA PRO A 369 -17.71 21.76 19.10
C PRO A 369 -16.25 21.32 19.22
N GLY A 370 -15.68 21.32 20.43
CA GLY A 370 -14.33 20.83 20.71
C GLY A 370 -14.16 19.33 20.46
N ARG A 371 -15.25 18.58 20.24
CA ARG A 371 -15.23 17.15 19.88
C ARG A 371 -15.28 16.91 18.36
N ASP A 372 -15.48 17.94 17.55
CA ASP A 372 -15.49 17.81 16.10
C ASP A 372 -14.12 17.35 15.59
N VAL A 373 -14.10 16.24 14.83
CA VAL A 373 -12.87 15.62 14.34
C VAL A 373 -12.10 16.52 13.37
N SER A 374 -12.80 17.32 12.56
CA SER A 374 -12.20 18.25 11.61
C SER A 374 -11.54 19.42 12.33
N ILE A 375 -12.18 19.93 13.39
CA ILE A 375 -11.60 20.95 14.28
C ILE A 375 -10.38 20.38 15.02
N ILE A 376 -10.50 19.21 15.61
CA ILE A 376 -9.38 18.56 16.33
C ILE A 376 -8.17 18.39 15.40
N LYS A 377 -8.40 17.93 14.17
CA LYS A 377 -7.35 17.83 13.16
C LYS A 377 -6.75 19.20 12.83
N LEU A 378 -7.58 20.22 12.68
CA LEU A 378 -7.11 21.59 12.43
C LEU A 378 -6.16 22.09 13.53
N ILE A 379 -6.50 21.85 14.80
CA ILE A 379 -5.65 22.20 15.93
C ILE A 379 -4.39 21.35 15.98
N GLN A 380 -4.48 20.07 15.62
CA GLN A 380 -3.32 19.19 15.52
C GLN A 380 -2.30 19.70 14.50
N GLU A 381 -2.74 20.11 13.31
CA GLU A 381 -1.86 20.69 12.28
C GLU A 381 -1.20 21.99 12.77
N LEU A 382 -1.93 22.83 13.52
CA LEU A 382 -1.35 24.02 14.17
C LEU A 382 -0.25 23.66 15.16
N CYS A 383 -0.46 22.63 15.98
CA CYS A 383 0.55 22.17 16.94
C CYS A 383 1.81 21.67 16.23
N ILE A 384 1.64 20.89 15.15
CA ILE A 384 2.75 20.39 14.33
C ILE A 384 3.53 21.56 13.71
N LYS A 385 2.84 22.54 13.12
CA LYS A 385 3.49 23.72 12.54
C LYS A 385 4.26 24.53 13.59
N ARG A 386 3.70 24.68 14.79
CA ARG A 386 4.39 25.33 15.93
C ARG A 386 5.67 24.59 16.30
N ASP A 387 5.61 23.26 16.45
CA ASP A 387 6.78 22.43 16.75
C ASP A 387 7.86 22.61 15.68
N LEU A 388 7.49 22.54 14.40
CA LEU A 388 8.41 22.72 13.27
C LEU A 388 9.06 24.11 13.29
N ALA A 389 8.28 25.18 13.51
CA ALA A 389 8.79 26.54 13.60
C ALA A 389 9.76 26.72 14.79
N ARG A 390 9.48 26.05 15.92
CA ARG A 390 10.34 26.04 17.10
C ARG A 390 11.50 25.05 17.01
N LYS A 391 11.52 24.18 15.99
CA LYS A 391 12.45 23.05 15.85
C LYS A 391 12.50 22.18 17.10
N ARG A 392 11.36 21.95 17.74
CA ARG A 392 11.28 21.15 18.97
C ARG A 392 9.96 20.40 19.02
N LEU A 393 10.01 19.12 19.38
CA LEU A 393 8.82 18.31 19.63
C LEU A 393 8.33 18.57 21.05
N GLU A 394 7.58 19.65 21.26
CA GLU A 394 7.07 19.98 22.59
C GLU A 394 5.92 19.04 23.01
N PHE A 395 5.15 18.54 22.04
CA PHE A 395 3.89 17.82 22.31
C PHE A 395 3.98 16.30 22.17
N VAL A 396 5.20 15.76 22.07
CA VAL A 396 5.46 14.32 22.03
C VAL A 396 5.84 13.83 23.42
N GLU A 397 5.15 12.78 23.90
CA GLU A 397 5.47 12.11 25.16
C GLU A 397 6.95 11.75 25.24
N GLU A 398 7.55 11.91 26.42
CA GLU A 398 9.00 11.70 26.59
C GLU A 398 9.43 10.28 26.21
N ALA A 399 8.67 9.27 26.60
CA ALA A 399 8.93 7.89 26.23
C ALA A 399 8.91 7.69 24.69
N LEU A 400 8.02 8.38 23.97
CA LEU A 400 7.96 8.32 22.51
C LEU A 400 9.11 9.10 21.87
N ALA A 401 9.45 10.27 22.41
CA ALA A 401 10.58 11.07 21.94
C ALA A 401 11.93 10.36 22.14
N ILE A 402 12.10 9.60 23.24
CA ILE A 402 13.30 8.78 23.45
C ILE A 402 13.42 7.70 22.38
N LYS A 403 12.30 7.06 22.01
CA LYS A 403 12.29 6.07 20.93
C LYS A 403 12.72 6.67 19.58
N THR A 404 12.35 7.92 19.28
CA THR A 404 12.71 8.54 18.00
C THR A 404 14.21 8.86 17.85
N LEU A 405 14.98 8.88 18.95
CA LEU A 405 16.42 9.21 18.93
C LEU A 405 17.27 8.23 18.12
N ALA A 406 16.87 6.96 18.05
CA ALA A 406 17.58 5.95 17.27
C ALA A 406 17.39 6.11 15.75
N PHE A 407 16.48 6.97 15.33
CA PHE A 407 16.06 7.07 13.93
C PHE A 407 16.55 8.35 13.26
N SER A 408 16.77 8.22 11.96
CA SER A 408 16.97 9.35 11.05
C SER A 408 15.96 9.24 9.93
N PHE A 409 15.29 10.34 9.64
CA PHE A 409 14.24 10.44 8.63
C PHE A 409 14.83 11.13 7.41
N TYR A 410 14.74 10.48 6.26
CA TYR A 410 15.31 11.00 5.01
C TYR A 410 14.19 11.35 4.05
N TYR A 411 14.24 12.55 3.48
CA TYR A 411 13.41 12.99 2.37
C TYR A 411 14.30 13.28 1.17
N PHE A 412 13.97 12.67 0.03
CA PHE A 412 14.71 12.78 -1.22
C PHE A 412 13.90 13.65 -2.18
N TYR A 413 14.51 14.74 -2.64
CA TYR A 413 13.92 15.67 -3.60
C TYR A 413 14.78 15.70 -4.87
N PHE A 414 14.22 15.27 -5.98
CA PHE A 414 14.87 15.33 -7.29
C PHE A 414 14.83 16.78 -7.79
N LEU A 415 15.99 17.39 -7.99
CA LEU A 415 16.08 18.80 -8.39
C LEU A 415 15.77 18.98 -9.87
N HIS A 416 16.12 18.00 -10.71
CA HIS A 416 15.88 18.01 -12.14
C HIS A 416 15.47 16.61 -12.65
N GLU A 417 14.52 16.55 -13.58
CA GLU A 417 14.25 15.36 -14.39
C GLU A 417 15.29 15.29 -15.53
N SER A 418 16.49 14.79 -15.22
CA SER A 418 17.63 14.63 -16.13
C SER A 418 18.12 13.18 -16.14
N PRO A 419 18.77 12.70 -17.22
CA PRO A 419 19.44 11.39 -17.23
C PRO A 419 20.44 11.19 -16.06
N ASP A 420 21.04 12.27 -15.56
CA ASP A 420 21.79 12.31 -14.31
C ASP A 420 21.03 13.16 -13.28
N PRO A 421 20.12 12.55 -12.49
CA PRO A 421 19.25 13.31 -11.60
C PRO A 421 19.99 13.72 -10.33
N GLU A 422 20.15 15.02 -10.14
CA GLU A 422 20.64 15.55 -8.87
C GLU A 422 19.58 15.38 -7.78
N VAL A 423 19.99 14.85 -6.63
CA VAL A 423 19.10 14.59 -5.49
C VAL A 423 19.51 15.44 -4.29
N MET A 424 18.57 16.26 -3.82
CA MET A 424 18.67 16.89 -2.51
C MET A 424 18.16 15.92 -1.44
N VAL A 425 19.02 15.56 -0.50
CA VAL A 425 18.66 14.73 0.65
C VAL A 425 18.51 15.63 1.87
N ILE A 426 17.31 15.62 2.46
CA ILE A 426 17.02 16.26 3.73
C ILE A 426 16.96 15.16 4.79
N LYS A 427 17.85 15.23 5.76
CA LYS A 427 17.85 14.34 6.93
C LYS A 427 17.32 15.11 8.14
N LEU A 428 16.25 14.59 8.74
CA LEU A 428 15.74 14.99 10.04
C LEU A 428 16.18 13.97 11.09
N SER A 429 16.68 14.47 12.22
CA SER A 429 17.03 13.70 13.40
C SER A 429 16.59 14.44 14.66
N PHE A 430 16.48 13.73 15.78
CA PHE A 430 16.03 14.29 17.05
C PHE A 430 17.12 14.21 18.11
N THR A 431 17.23 15.24 18.96
CA THR A 431 18.12 15.21 20.14
C THR A 431 17.38 14.68 21.36
N SER A 432 18.13 14.24 22.38
CA SER A 432 17.56 13.83 23.67
C SER A 432 16.73 14.92 24.36
N LYS A 433 16.92 16.19 23.97
CA LYS A 433 16.14 17.35 24.44
C LYS A 433 14.89 17.63 23.59
N LYS A 434 14.53 16.68 22.71
CA LYS A 434 13.43 16.74 21.74
C LYS A 434 13.62 17.79 20.64
N GLU A 435 14.85 18.21 20.36
CA GLU A 435 15.12 19.21 19.31
C GLU A 435 15.17 18.55 17.93
N MET A 436 14.69 19.24 16.91
CA MET A 436 14.68 18.80 15.53
C MET A 436 15.91 19.34 14.80
N VAL A 437 16.79 18.44 14.39
CA VAL A 437 18.00 18.74 13.64
C VAL A 437 17.79 18.38 12.19
N PHE A 438 17.79 19.40 11.33
CA PHE A 438 17.71 19.26 9.89
C PHE A 438 19.11 19.42 9.29
N SER A 439 19.55 18.43 8.51
CA SER A 439 20.76 18.51 7.69
C SER A 439 20.37 18.32 6.22
N LYS A 440 21.00 19.12 5.34
CA LYS A 440 20.74 19.09 3.90
C LYS A 440 22.05 18.78 3.18
N LYS A 441 22.02 17.82 2.25
CA LYS A 441 23.17 17.50 1.40
C LYS A 441 22.71 17.32 -0.04
N ARG A 442 23.38 17.99 -0.96
CA ARG A 442 23.20 17.83 -2.41
C ARG A 442 24.13 16.72 -2.88
N TYR A 443 23.59 15.77 -3.62
CA TYR A 443 24.36 14.76 -4.33
C TYR A 443 24.24 15.03 -5.83
N LEU A 444 25.40 15.06 -6.49
CA LEU A 444 25.55 15.18 -7.93
C LEU A 444 25.41 13.81 -8.58
#